data_AF-A0A1H7WK81-F1
#
_entry.id   AF-A0A1H7WK81-F1
#
_cell.length_a   1.000
_cell.length_b   1.000
_cell.length_c   1.000
_cell.angle_alpha   90.00
_cell.angle_beta   90.00
_cell.angle_gamma   90.00
#
_symmetry.space_group_name_H-M   'P 1'
#
loop_
_entity.id
_entity.type
_entity.pdbx_description
1 polymer ?
#
loop_
_entity_poly.entity_id
_entity_poly.type
_entity_poly.pdbx_seq_one_letter_code
_entity_poly.pdbx_strand_id
1 'polypeptide(L)'
;MPIKKLYLDYMTPSEKLPRLIPTGHCWCGCGTQTGIGSFFARGHDKVAEAALIAVQYGGSVPQFLHAHGYGPQHSVTHDAVEKTDWTTCTHCDYTGAPASVANHTRKYHLDHAG
;
A
#
# COMPACT_ATOMS: atom_id res chain seq x y z
N MET A 1 -3.44 26.42 -20.36
CA MET A 1 -2.90 26.09 -19.02
C MET A 1 -3.47 24.73 -18.61
N PRO A 2 -2.67 23.66 -18.47
CA PRO A 2 -3.22 22.33 -18.23
C PRO A 2 -3.63 22.16 -16.76
N ILE A 3 -4.88 21.72 -16.57
CA ILE A 3 -5.59 21.50 -15.30
C ILE A 3 -4.79 20.64 -14.30
N LYS A 4 -3.83 19.83 -14.77
CA LYS A 4 -2.99 18.94 -13.94
C LYS A 4 -2.13 19.67 -12.91
N LYS A 5 -1.68 20.90 -13.17
CA LYS A 5 -0.78 21.60 -12.25
C LYS A 5 -1.49 22.08 -10.98
N LEU A 6 -2.78 22.42 -11.09
CA LEU A 6 -3.58 22.85 -9.94
C LEU A 6 -3.90 21.71 -8.98
N TYR A 7 -3.89 20.43 -9.39
CA TYR A 7 -4.27 19.34 -8.49
C TYR A 7 -3.15 18.95 -7.50
N LEU A 8 -1.90 19.27 -7.82
CA LEU A 8 -0.73 18.94 -6.98
C LEU A 8 -0.42 20.04 -5.96
N ASP A 9 -0.78 21.29 -6.25
CA ASP A 9 -0.43 22.44 -5.42
C ASP A 9 -1.37 22.65 -4.19
N TYR A 10 -2.47 21.88 -4.06
CA TYR A 10 -3.44 21.98 -2.95
C TYR A 10 -3.42 20.81 -1.95
N MET A 11 -2.51 19.85 -2.06
CA MET A 11 -2.42 18.77 -1.06
C MET A 11 -1.66 19.24 0.18
N THR A 12 -2.36 19.97 1.06
CA THR A 12 -1.94 20.12 2.45
C THR A 12 -1.91 18.75 3.14
N PRO A 13 -0.83 18.37 3.84
CA PRO A 13 -0.82 17.15 4.64
C PRO A 13 -1.84 17.32 5.78
N SER A 14 -2.82 16.42 5.85
CA SER A 14 -3.88 16.39 6.86
C SER A 14 -5.16 17.19 6.55
N GLU A 15 -5.78 16.93 5.40
CA GLU A 15 -7.25 16.81 5.38
C GLU A 15 -7.57 15.34 5.57
N LYS A 16 -8.23 14.97 6.69
CA LYS A 16 -8.60 13.57 6.96
C LYS A 16 -9.31 13.00 5.73
N LEU A 17 -8.73 11.97 5.11
CA LEU A 17 -9.35 11.28 4.00
C LEU A 17 -10.81 10.92 4.37
N PRO A 18 -11.77 11.10 3.45
CA PRO A 18 -13.17 10.85 3.76
C PRO A 18 -13.37 9.40 4.18
N ARG A 19 -14.32 9.17 5.09
CA ARG A 19 -14.73 7.81 5.43
C ARG A 19 -15.35 7.16 4.19
N LEU A 20 -14.72 6.10 3.71
CA LEU A 20 -15.21 5.30 2.59
C LEU A 20 -16.18 4.23 3.10
N ILE A 21 -17.25 3.97 2.34
CA ILE A 21 -18.27 2.97 2.65
C ILE A 21 -18.32 1.94 1.51
N PRO A 22 -18.19 0.62 1.79
CA PRO A 22 -18.32 -0.41 0.77
C PRO A 22 -19.69 -0.40 0.10
N THR A 23 -19.72 -0.63 -1.21
CA THR A 23 -20.94 -0.55 -2.03
C THR A 23 -21.57 -1.91 -2.35
N GLY A 24 -21.01 -3.00 -1.83
CA GLY A 24 -21.41 -4.37 -2.15
C GLY A 24 -20.90 -4.90 -3.50
N HIS A 25 -20.11 -4.11 -4.22
CA HIS A 25 -19.48 -4.49 -5.48
C HIS A 25 -17.99 -4.19 -5.45
N CYS A 26 -17.21 -4.97 -6.18
CA CYS A 26 -15.76 -4.87 -6.20
C CYS A 26 -15.28 -3.57 -6.86
N TRP A 27 -14.52 -2.78 -6.11
CA TRP A 27 -14.01 -1.49 -6.55
C TRP A 27 -12.91 -1.56 -7.62
N CYS A 28 -12.41 -2.75 -7.95
CA CYS A 28 -11.55 -2.92 -9.13
C CYS A 28 -12.30 -2.74 -10.47
N GLY A 29 -13.65 -2.60 -10.44
CA GLY A 29 -14.47 -2.35 -11.62
C GLY A 29 -14.98 -3.60 -12.34
N CYS A 30 -14.68 -4.81 -11.85
CA CYS A 30 -15.12 -6.06 -12.50
C CYS A 30 -16.60 -6.40 -12.30
N GLY A 31 -17.32 -5.65 -11.46
CA GLY A 31 -18.74 -5.87 -11.18
C GLY A 31 -19.05 -7.05 -10.23
N THR A 32 -18.05 -7.81 -9.78
CA THR A 32 -18.25 -8.91 -8.82
C THR A 32 -18.84 -8.40 -7.50
N GLN A 33 -19.86 -9.08 -6.98
CA GLN A 33 -20.42 -8.79 -5.65
C GLN A 33 -19.41 -9.11 -4.55
N THR A 34 -19.32 -8.24 -3.55
CA THR A 34 -18.44 -8.42 -2.39
C THR A 34 -19.23 -8.78 -1.14
N GLY A 35 -18.55 -9.45 -0.20
CA GLY A 35 -19.12 -9.69 1.12
C GLY A 35 -19.41 -8.39 1.87
N ILE A 36 -20.30 -8.46 2.88
CA ILE A 36 -20.64 -7.32 3.74
C ILE A 36 -19.36 -6.72 4.34
N GLY A 37 -19.20 -5.41 4.19
CA GLY A 37 -18.04 -4.68 4.72
C GLY A 37 -16.78 -4.70 3.83
N SER A 38 -16.79 -5.41 2.71
CA SER A 38 -15.61 -5.54 1.83
C SER A 38 -15.69 -4.63 0.59
N PHE A 39 -14.61 -3.91 0.32
CA PHE A 39 -14.44 -3.09 -0.88
C PHE A 39 -14.05 -3.89 -2.13
N PHE A 40 -13.35 -5.01 -1.94
CA PHE A 40 -12.77 -5.80 -3.03
C PHE A 40 -13.17 -7.27 -2.92
N ALA A 41 -13.28 -7.93 -4.08
CA ALA A 41 -13.21 -9.39 -4.14
C ALA A 41 -11.80 -9.85 -3.75
N ARG A 42 -11.65 -11.13 -3.36
CA ARG A 42 -10.38 -11.66 -2.84
C ARG A 42 -9.23 -11.44 -3.84
N GLY A 43 -8.23 -10.66 -3.45
CA GLY A 43 -7.03 -10.35 -4.26
C GLY A 43 -7.21 -9.23 -5.29
N HIS A 44 -8.40 -8.63 -5.39
CA HIS A 44 -8.68 -7.58 -6.38
C HIS A 44 -8.24 -6.18 -5.92
N ASP A 45 -7.85 -6.01 -4.67
CA ASP A 45 -7.17 -4.83 -4.16
C ASP A 45 -5.86 -4.59 -4.91
N LYS A 46 -5.08 -5.65 -5.14
CA LYS A 46 -3.83 -5.58 -5.92
C LYS A 46 -4.05 -5.36 -7.41
N VAL A 47 -5.16 -5.86 -7.96
CA VAL A 47 -5.54 -5.55 -9.35
C VAL A 47 -5.86 -4.06 -9.49
N ALA A 48 -6.64 -3.50 -8.56
CA ALA A 48 -6.98 -2.08 -8.55
C ALA A 48 -5.74 -1.18 -8.37
N GLU A 49 -4.83 -1.54 -7.46
CA GLU A 49 -3.54 -0.87 -7.24
C GLU A 49 -2.69 -0.87 -8.53
N ALA A 50 -2.51 -2.03 -9.16
CA ALA A 50 -1.74 -2.14 -10.39
C ALA A 50 -2.37 -1.35 -11.55
N ALA A 51 -3.70 -1.37 -11.68
CA ALA A 51 -4.42 -0.59 -12.68
C ALA A 51 -4.25 0.93 -12.46
N LEU A 52 -4.28 1.38 -11.20
CA LEU A 52 -3.99 2.77 -10.86
C LEU A 52 -2.56 3.15 -11.24
N ILE A 53 -1.59 2.28 -10.95
CA ILE A 53 -0.19 2.50 -11.33
C ILE A 53 -0.02 2.55 -12.85
N ALA A 54 -0.74 1.70 -13.59
CA ALA A 54 -0.76 1.69 -15.04
C ALA A 54 -1.29 3.02 -15.62
N VAL A 55 -2.43 3.50 -15.13
CA VAL A 55 -3.10 4.71 -15.61
C VAL A 55 -2.31 5.98 -15.29
N GLN A 56 -1.74 6.07 -14.08
CA GLN A 56 -1.10 7.31 -13.59
C GLN A 56 0.40 7.37 -13.86
N TYR A 57 1.09 6.23 -13.85
CA TYR A 57 2.55 6.16 -13.90
C TYR A 57 3.07 5.23 -15.01
N GLY A 58 2.22 4.86 -15.97
CA GLY A 58 2.60 4.02 -17.11
C GLY A 58 3.02 2.60 -16.71
N GLY A 59 2.55 2.11 -15.56
CA GLY A 59 2.89 0.78 -15.05
C GLY A 59 4.25 0.70 -14.37
N SER A 60 4.95 1.83 -14.24
CA SER A 60 6.27 1.88 -13.63
C SER A 60 6.18 2.12 -12.12
N VAL A 61 6.40 1.05 -11.34
CA VAL A 61 6.51 1.16 -9.87
C VAL A 61 7.62 2.13 -9.44
N PRO A 62 8.82 2.16 -10.07
CA PRO A 62 9.82 3.17 -9.74
C PRO A 62 9.33 4.62 -9.93
N GLN A 63 8.57 4.90 -11.01
CA GLN A 63 8.00 6.24 -11.23
C GLN A 63 6.90 6.56 -10.20
N PHE A 64 6.07 5.57 -9.84
CA PHE A 64 5.12 5.71 -8.75
C PHE A 64 5.83 6.05 -7.43
N LEU A 65 6.85 5.29 -7.03
CA LEU A 65 7.61 5.57 -5.80
C LEU A 65 8.27 6.95 -5.84
N HIS A 66 8.91 7.30 -6.96
CA HIS A 66 9.55 8.60 -7.14
C HIS A 66 8.57 9.76 -7.04
N ALA A 67 7.39 9.63 -7.65
CA ALA A 67 6.33 10.64 -7.59
C ALA A 67 5.79 10.86 -6.17
N HIS A 68 5.94 9.88 -5.27
CA HIS A 68 5.56 9.95 -3.86
C HIS A 68 6.75 10.24 -2.94
N GLY A 69 7.89 10.68 -3.51
CA GLY A 69 9.06 11.11 -2.76
C GLY A 69 9.99 9.97 -2.31
N TYR A 70 9.74 8.73 -2.71
CA TYR A 70 10.58 7.58 -2.37
C TYR A 70 11.59 7.25 -3.48
N GLY A 71 12.68 6.59 -3.10
CA GLY A 71 13.73 6.18 -4.03
C GLY A 71 14.90 5.53 -3.31
N PRO A 72 16.04 5.32 -3.98
CA PRO A 72 17.20 4.66 -3.38
C PRO A 72 17.66 5.33 -2.07
N GLN A 73 17.50 6.64 -1.96
CA GLN A 73 17.99 7.41 -0.80
C GLN A 73 16.88 7.72 0.22
N HIS A 74 15.63 7.33 -0.07
CA HIS A 74 14.49 7.49 0.81
C HIS A 74 13.60 6.25 0.70
N SER A 75 13.86 5.30 1.59
CA SER A 75 13.24 3.97 1.56
C SER A 75 11.80 4.00 2.05
N VAL A 76 10.87 3.54 1.22
CA VAL A 76 9.45 3.43 1.58
C VAL A 76 9.18 2.42 2.70
N THR A 77 9.97 1.34 2.80
CA THR A 77 9.79 0.34 3.85
C THR A 77 10.34 0.82 5.19
N HIS A 78 11.44 1.58 5.17
CA HIS A 78 11.95 2.23 6.38
C HIS A 78 10.94 3.27 6.88
N ASP A 79 10.46 4.13 5.97
CA ASP A 79 9.47 5.16 6.31
C ASP A 79 8.17 4.56 6.86
N ALA A 80 7.74 3.40 6.33
CA ALA A 80 6.61 2.66 6.85
C ALA A 80 6.84 2.18 8.30
N VAL A 81 8.03 1.66 8.62
CA VAL A 81 8.38 1.25 9.99
C VAL A 81 8.38 2.44 10.95
N GLU A 82 8.84 3.62 10.51
CA GLU A 82 8.89 4.82 11.36
C GLU A 82 7.50 5.45 11.60
N LYS A 83 6.63 5.41 10.59
CA LYS A 83 5.37 6.20 10.57
C LYS A 83 4.10 5.38 10.78
N THR A 84 4.17 4.05 10.76
CA THR A 84 2.99 3.16 10.82
C THR A 84 3.19 2.03 11.83
N ASP A 85 2.37 0.98 11.75
CA ASP A 85 2.49 -0.24 12.55
C ASP A 85 3.43 -1.28 11.95
N TRP A 86 4.08 -0.98 10.82
CA TRP A 86 5.11 -1.85 10.25
C TRP A 86 6.29 -2.03 11.20
N THR A 87 6.90 -3.21 11.15
CA THR A 87 8.02 -3.56 12.01
C THR A 87 9.10 -4.34 11.27
N THR A 88 10.27 -4.46 11.90
CA THR A 88 11.41 -5.24 11.40
C THR A 88 11.52 -6.52 12.21
N CYS A 89 11.85 -7.63 11.54
CA CYS A 89 12.14 -8.88 12.22
C CYS A 89 13.32 -8.72 13.18
N THR A 90 13.23 -9.33 14.36
CA THR A 90 14.29 -9.28 15.38
C THR A 90 15.54 -10.08 15.03
N HIS A 91 15.47 -10.92 13.99
CA HIS A 91 16.55 -11.84 13.61
C HIS A 91 17.18 -11.54 12.24
N CYS A 92 16.54 -10.70 11.40
CA CYS A 92 17.05 -10.33 10.08
C CYS A 92 16.39 -9.04 9.55
N ASP A 93 16.81 -8.58 8.36
CA ASP A 93 16.36 -7.32 7.77
C ASP A 93 14.96 -7.35 7.11
N TYR A 94 14.17 -8.40 7.36
CA TYR A 94 12.81 -8.49 6.82
C TYR A 94 11.89 -7.46 7.49
N THR A 95 11.25 -6.60 6.70
CA THR A 95 10.28 -5.59 7.15
C THR A 95 8.89 -5.87 6.61
N GLY A 96 7.87 -5.57 7.40
CA GLY A 96 6.48 -5.76 6.99
C GLY A 96 5.46 -5.41 8.09
N ALA A 97 4.19 -5.56 7.75
CA ALA A 97 3.12 -5.50 8.75
C ALA A 97 3.34 -6.59 9.84
N PRO A 98 2.86 -6.39 11.08
CA PRO A 98 3.13 -7.29 12.21
C PRO A 98 2.82 -8.77 11.93
N ALA A 99 1.68 -9.05 11.30
CA ALA A 99 1.29 -10.41 10.94
C ALA A 99 2.25 -11.07 9.93
N SER A 100 2.78 -10.28 8.99
CA SER A 100 3.77 -10.75 8.00
C SER A 100 5.10 -11.07 8.68
N VAL A 101 5.56 -10.23 9.61
CA VAL A 101 6.80 -10.45 10.37
C VAL A 101 6.67 -11.66 11.31
N ALA A 102 5.53 -11.84 11.97
CA ALA A 102 5.28 -13.01 12.80
C ALA A 102 5.28 -14.31 11.97
N ASN A 103 4.62 -14.29 10.81
CA ASN A 103 4.63 -15.43 9.89
C ASN A 103 6.03 -15.72 9.33
N HIS A 104 6.79 -14.68 8.98
CA HIS A 104 8.17 -14.79 8.57
C HIS A 104 9.02 -15.45 9.67
N THR A 105 8.92 -14.95 10.91
CA THR A 105 9.71 -15.44 12.04
C THR A 105 9.45 -16.92 12.31
N ARG A 106 8.18 -17.33 12.38
CA ARG A 106 7.81 -18.74 12.54
C ARG A 106 8.30 -19.63 11.40
N LYS A 107 8.42 -19.10 10.17
CA LYS A 107 8.78 -19.92 9.00
C LYS A 107 10.28 -20.04 8.82
N TYR A 108 11.04 -19.00 9.15
CA TYR A 108 12.45 -18.87 8.79
C TYR A 108 13.40 -18.81 9.99
N HIS A 109 12.90 -18.62 11.21
CA HIS A 109 13.69 -18.50 12.44
C HIS A 109 13.25 -19.50 13.52
N LEU A 110 12.85 -20.70 13.11
CA LEU A 110 12.36 -21.79 13.98
C LEU A 110 13.34 -22.17 15.10
N ASP A 111 14.63 -21.83 14.94
CA ASP A 111 15.73 -22.23 15.83
C ASP A 111 16.01 -21.20 16.95
N HIS A 112 15.22 -20.13 17.04
CA HIS A 112 15.34 -19.09 18.08
C HIS A 112 14.11 -18.96 18.98
N ALA A 113 13.13 -19.85 18.83
CA ALA A 113 12.08 -20.05 19.82
C ALA A 113 12.65 -20.84 21.00
N GLY A 114 13.35 -20.13 21.90
CA GLY A 114 13.64 -20.63 23.25
C GLY A 114 12.38 -20.85 24.05
#